data_AF-A0A072UMX3-F1
#
_entry.id   AF-A0A072UMX3-F1
#
_cell.length_a   1.000
_cell.length_b   1.000
_cell.length_c   1.000
_cell.angle_alpha   90.00
_cell.angle_beta   90.00
_cell.angle_gamma   90.00
#
_symmetry.space_group_name_H-M   'P 1'
#
loop_
_entity.id
_entity.type
_entity.pdbx_description
1 polymer ?
#
loop_
_entity_poly.entity_id
_entity_poly.type
_entity_poly.pdbx_seq_one_letter_code
_entity_poly.pdbx_strand_id
1 'polypeptide(L)'
;MGGIGKTTLATALYDRISHQFDACCFIDDISKVYRNEGRLVLKSKHYIKLLANSTFRYAIFTTKTNLIRLKLGHIRALLVLDNVDQVEQQEKLAVSSECLGAGSRIVITSRDVHILKEYEVDEIVN
;
A
#
# COMPACT_ATOMS: atom_id res chain seq x y z
N MET A 1 2.44 -20.79 1.58
CA MET A 1 2.42 -21.59 0.32
C MET A 1 2.55 -20.69 -0.91
N GLY A 2 3.42 -21.07 -1.86
CA GLY A 2 3.50 -20.44 -3.18
C GLY A 2 2.47 -21.03 -4.15
N GLY A 3 2.08 -20.28 -5.19
CA GLY A 3 1.27 -20.81 -6.30
C GLY A 3 -0.25 -20.96 -6.06
N ILE A 4 -0.77 -20.63 -4.88
CA ILE A 4 -2.21 -20.79 -4.56
C ILE A 4 -3.12 -19.66 -5.10
N GLY A 5 -2.58 -18.72 -5.89
CA GLY A 5 -3.39 -17.66 -6.52
C GLY A 5 -3.61 -16.36 -5.70
N LYS A 6 -2.88 -16.13 -4.60
CA LYS A 6 -3.00 -14.89 -3.79
C LYS A 6 -2.82 -13.60 -4.61
N THR A 7 -1.75 -13.53 -5.41
CA THR A 7 -1.50 -12.38 -6.29
C THR A 7 -2.64 -12.21 -7.29
N THR A 8 -3.11 -13.29 -7.91
CA THR A 8 -4.26 -13.27 -8.83
C THR A 8 -5.51 -12.73 -8.16
N LEU A 9 -5.80 -13.16 -6.93
CA LEU A 9 -6.95 -12.69 -6.16
C LEU A 9 -6.82 -11.20 -5.80
N ALA A 10 -5.63 -10.77 -5.36
CA ALA A 10 -5.36 -9.37 -5.05
C ALA A 10 -5.52 -8.47 -6.28
N THR A 11 -5.05 -8.91 -7.45
CA THR A 11 -5.25 -8.20 -8.73
C THR A 11 -6.73 -8.11 -9.08
N ALA A 12 -7.46 -9.22 -9.05
CA ALA A 12 -8.89 -9.24 -9.36
C ALA A 12 -9.71 -8.37 -8.39
N LEU A 13 -9.35 -8.36 -7.10
CA LEU A 13 -9.95 -7.48 -6.11
C LEU A 13 -9.70 -6.01 -6.46
N TYR A 14 -8.44 -5.65 -6.72
CA TYR A 14 -8.05 -4.28 -7.08
C TYR A 14 -8.81 -3.77 -8.30
N ASP A 15 -8.84 -4.55 -9.38
CA ASP A 15 -9.54 -4.19 -10.61
C ASP A 15 -11.05 -4.00 -10.36
N ARG A 16 -11.62 -4.82 -9.48
CA ARG A 16 -13.05 -4.78 -9.18
C ARG A 16 -13.45 -3.59 -8.30
N ILE A 17 -12.64 -3.16 -7.35
CA ILE A 17 -13.07 -2.19 -6.33
C ILE A 17 -12.31 -0.86 -6.34
N SER A 18 -11.20 -0.74 -7.07
CA SER A 18 -10.36 0.48 -7.05
C SER A 18 -11.12 1.75 -7.42
N HIS A 19 -12.08 1.67 -8.36
CA HIS A 19 -12.92 2.78 -8.79
C HIS A 19 -13.84 3.36 -7.69
N GLN A 20 -13.97 2.67 -6.55
CA GLN A 20 -14.79 3.12 -5.41
C GLN A 20 -13.99 3.99 -4.42
N PHE A 21 -12.72 4.24 -4.70
CA PHE A 21 -11.78 4.99 -3.87
C PHE A 21 -11.29 6.23 -4.62
N ASP A 22 -11.01 7.30 -3.88
CA ASP A 22 -10.51 8.56 -4.45
C ASP A 22 -9.05 8.45 -4.93
N ALA A 23 -8.32 7.47 -4.39
CA ALA A 23 -6.98 7.11 -4.79
C ALA A 23 -6.77 5.60 -4.64
N CYS A 24 -6.00 5.01 -5.55
CA CYS A 24 -5.67 3.59 -5.48
C CYS A 24 -4.21 3.34 -5.88
N CYS A 25 -3.58 2.36 -5.26
CA CYS A 25 -2.23 1.93 -5.60
C CYS A 25 -2.09 0.42 -5.43
N PHE A 26 -1.57 -0.23 -6.48
CA PHE A 26 -1.12 -1.61 -6.42
C PHE A 26 0.41 -1.64 -6.50
N ILE A 27 1.02 -2.30 -5.53
CA ILE A 27 2.46 -2.55 -5.51
C ILE A 27 2.65 -4.04 -5.70
N ASP A 28 3.09 -4.39 -6.90
CA ASP A 28 3.41 -5.76 -7.27
C ASP A 28 4.77 -6.14 -6.68
N ASP A 29 4.78 -7.27 -5.99
CA ASP A 29 5.95 -7.89 -5.38
C ASP A 29 6.84 -6.96 -4.52
N ILE A 30 6.36 -6.64 -3.31
CA ILE A 30 7.08 -5.83 -2.31
C ILE A 30 8.48 -6.40 -2.02
N SER A 31 8.61 -7.72 -1.91
CA SER A 31 9.90 -8.40 -1.71
C SER A 31 10.92 -8.03 -2.78
N LYS A 32 10.50 -8.02 -4.05
CA LYS A 32 11.35 -7.64 -5.18
C LYS A 32 11.65 -6.14 -5.20
N VAL A 33 10.66 -5.28 -5.02
CA VAL A 33 10.87 -3.82 -5.02
C VAL A 33 11.84 -3.45 -3.90
N TYR A 34 11.68 -4.05 -2.73
CA TYR A 34 12.55 -3.83 -1.58
C TYR A 34 14.00 -4.23 -1.84
N ARG A 35 14.23 -5.39 -2.47
CA ARG A 35 15.57 -5.86 -2.81
C ARG A 35 16.26 -4.96 -3.84
N ASN A 36 15.52 -4.46 -4.82
CA ASN A 36 16.09 -3.70 -5.92
C ASN A 36 16.35 -2.23 -5.58
N GLU A 37 15.50 -1.61 -4.77
CA GLU A 37 15.49 -0.16 -4.60
C GLU A 37 15.89 0.29 -3.18
N GLY A 38 15.98 -0.66 -2.25
CA GLY A 38 16.35 -0.40 -0.89
C GLY A 38 15.32 0.44 -0.12
N ARG A 39 15.76 0.87 1.06
CA ARG A 39 14.89 1.26 2.18
C ARG A 39 14.18 2.61 2.00
N LEU A 40 14.86 3.60 1.39
CA LEU A 40 14.38 4.98 1.29
C LEU A 40 13.56 5.25 0.02
N VAL A 41 13.85 4.52 -1.07
CA VAL A 41 13.22 4.74 -2.38
C VAL A 41 11.78 4.21 -2.40
N LEU A 42 11.49 3.17 -1.61
CA LEU A 42 10.14 2.64 -1.43
C LEU A 42 9.15 3.71 -0.93
N LYS A 43 9.53 4.55 0.05
CA LYS A 43 8.61 5.57 0.58
C LYS A 43 8.18 6.54 -0.51
N SER A 44 9.15 7.20 -1.14
CA SER A 44 8.88 8.29 -2.07
C SER A 44 8.09 7.84 -3.30
N LYS A 45 8.44 6.69 -3.90
CA LYS A 45 7.75 6.19 -5.10
C LYS A 45 6.28 5.84 -4.85
N HIS A 46 5.95 5.26 -3.71
CA HIS A 46 4.59 4.82 -3.45
C HIS A 46 3.65 5.97 -3.10
N TYR A 47 4.15 6.96 -2.35
CA TYR A 47 3.40 8.21 -2.15
C TYR A 47 3.16 8.91 -3.49
N ILE A 48 4.18 9.02 -4.35
CA ILE A 48 4.02 9.59 -5.69
C ILE A 48 2.99 8.81 -6.51
N LYS A 49 3.02 7.48 -6.50
CA LYS A 49 2.08 6.65 -7.26
C LYS A 49 0.64 6.76 -6.76
N LEU A 50 0.43 6.73 -5.45
CA LEU A 50 -0.88 6.93 -4.82
C LEU A 50 -1.47 8.30 -5.17
N LEU A 51 -0.62 9.33 -5.16
CA LEU A 51 -1.03 10.71 -5.46
C LEU A 51 -1.19 10.98 -6.96
N ALA A 52 -0.41 10.30 -7.81
CA ALA A 52 -0.58 10.38 -9.27
C ALA A 52 -1.89 9.75 -9.73
N ASN A 53 -2.38 8.76 -8.97
CA ASN A 53 -3.65 8.08 -9.19
C ASN A 53 -4.82 8.75 -8.46
N SER A 54 -4.57 9.74 -7.61
CA SER A 54 -5.64 10.56 -7.05
C SER A 54 -6.04 11.64 -8.05
N THR A 55 -7.26 12.15 -7.93
CA THR A 55 -7.73 13.33 -8.67
C THR A 55 -6.92 14.60 -8.36
N PHE A 56 -6.00 14.55 -7.39
CA PHE A 56 -5.26 15.67 -6.83
C PHE A 56 -3.79 15.74 -7.32
N ARG A 57 -3.55 15.50 -8.62
CA ARG A 57 -2.21 15.47 -9.24
C ARG A 57 -1.41 16.78 -9.08
N TYR A 58 -2.05 17.92 -8.85
CA TYR A 58 -1.42 19.24 -8.94
C TYR A 58 -0.65 19.69 -7.68
N ALA A 59 -0.81 19.02 -6.53
CA ALA A 59 -0.47 19.63 -5.24
C ALA A 59 0.87 19.21 -4.60
N ILE A 60 1.71 18.42 -5.30
CA ILE A 60 2.84 17.68 -4.68
C ILE A 60 4.21 17.94 -5.28
N PHE A 61 4.36 18.85 -6.23
CA PHE A 61 5.70 19.14 -6.75
C PHE A 61 6.63 19.86 -5.73
N THR A 62 6.13 20.29 -4.57
CA THR A 62 6.83 21.25 -3.71
C THR A 62 6.88 20.94 -2.21
N THR A 63 6.32 19.83 -1.68
CA THR A 63 6.03 19.78 -0.23
C THR A 63 6.60 18.60 0.55
N LYS A 64 7.19 18.94 1.72
CA LYS A 64 7.76 18.08 2.76
C LYS A 64 6.80 16.94 3.14
N THR A 65 7.34 15.77 3.51
CA THR A 65 6.61 14.54 3.92
C THR A 65 5.40 14.76 4.84
N ASN A 66 5.44 15.73 5.76
CA ASN A 66 4.33 16.05 6.66
C ASN A 66 3.07 16.59 5.94
N LEU A 67 3.23 17.32 4.84
CA LEU A 67 2.12 17.86 4.06
C LEU A 67 1.45 16.80 3.20
N ILE A 68 2.19 15.76 2.78
CA ILE A 68 1.63 14.58 2.12
C ILE A 68 0.74 13.81 3.10
N ARG A 69 1.21 13.63 4.35
CA ARG A 69 0.46 12.96 5.43
C ARG A 69 -0.87 13.67 5.74
N LEU A 70 -0.85 15.01 5.86
CA LEU A 70 -2.06 15.82 6.10
C LEU A 70 -3.08 15.75 4.95
N LYS A 71 -2.63 15.64 3.70
CA LYS A 71 -3.53 15.53 2.54
C LYS A 71 -4.12 14.13 2.38
N LEU A 72 -3.34 13.08 2.65
CA LEU A 72 -3.80 11.69 2.56
C LEU A 72 -4.82 11.33 3.66
N GLY A 73 -4.74 11.96 4.84
CA GLY A 73 -5.69 11.76 5.93
C GLY A 73 -7.14 12.16 5.61
N HIS A 74 -7.40 12.79 4.45
CA HIS A 74 -8.76 13.10 3.98
C HIS A 74 -9.15 12.33 2.71
N ILE A 75 -8.25 11.52 2.15
CA ILE A 75 -8.47 10.79 0.91
C ILE A 75 -8.84 9.35 1.25
N ARG A 76 -9.99 8.90 0.76
CA ARG A 76 -10.38 7.49 0.88
C ARG A 76 -9.57 6.67 -0.12
N ALA A 77 -8.57 5.94 0.36
CA ALA A 77 -7.58 5.24 -0.47
C ALA A 77 -7.69 3.71 -0.40
N LEU A 78 -7.39 3.05 -1.52
CA LEU A 78 -7.14 1.61 -1.59
C LEU A 78 -5.65 1.33 -1.87
N LEU A 79 -4.99 0.62 -0.97
CA LEU A 79 -3.61 0.18 -1.15
C LEU A 79 -3.54 -1.35 -1.17
N VAL A 80 -2.92 -1.91 -2.21
CA VAL A 80 -2.66 -3.35 -2.29
C VAL A 80 -1.16 -3.59 -2.30
N LEU A 81 -0.70 -4.39 -1.34
CA LEU A 81 0.69 -4.73 -1.06
C LEU A 81 0.89 -6.23 -1.33
N ASP A 82 1.38 -6.59 -2.52
CA ASP A 82 1.57 -7.99 -2.88
C ASP A 82 2.93 -8.53 -2.43
N ASN A 83 2.97 -9.79 -1.99
CA ASN A 83 4.16 -10.56 -1.65
C ASN A 83 5.10 -9.87 -0.63
N VAL A 84 4.53 -9.42 0.48
CA VAL A 84 5.30 -8.97 1.66
C VAL A 84 5.94 -10.17 2.34
N ASP A 85 7.25 -10.14 2.54
CA ASP A 85 8.03 -11.27 3.08
C ASP A 85 8.98 -10.89 4.22
N GLN A 86 8.98 -9.63 4.67
CA GLN A 86 9.76 -9.17 5.82
C GLN A 86 8.97 -8.20 6.69
N VAL A 87 9.15 -8.27 8.01
CA VAL A 87 8.51 -7.34 8.97
C VAL A 87 9.00 -5.92 8.76
N GLU A 88 10.29 -5.75 8.46
CA GLU A 88 10.95 -4.46 8.25
C GLU A 88 10.46 -3.72 7.00
N GLN A 89 9.66 -4.37 6.14
CA GLN A 89 9.00 -3.72 5.01
C GLN A 89 7.86 -2.78 5.49
N GLN A 90 7.28 -3.00 6.67
CA GLN A 90 6.15 -2.24 7.22
C GLN A 90 6.54 -0.79 7.50
N GLU A 91 7.58 -0.60 8.32
CA GLU A 91 8.11 0.71 8.69
C GLU A 91 8.54 1.54 7.46
N LYS A 92 8.91 0.83 6.39
CA LYS A 92 9.37 1.42 5.14
C LYS A 92 8.26 1.76 4.20
N LEU A 93 7.14 1.07 4.26
CA LEU A 93 5.94 1.51 3.58
C LEU A 93 5.40 2.78 4.26
N ALA A 94 5.57 2.91 5.58
CA ALA A 94 5.13 4.06 6.38
C ALA A 94 3.63 4.40 6.18
N VAL A 95 2.86 3.46 5.65
CA VAL A 95 1.42 3.56 5.51
C VAL A 95 0.82 2.92 6.75
N SER A 96 0.59 3.72 7.79
CA SER A 96 -0.36 3.35 8.83
C SER A 96 -1.77 3.75 8.39
N SER A 97 -2.79 3.02 8.85
CA SER A 97 -4.19 3.38 8.65
C SER A 97 -4.49 4.81 9.12
N GLU A 98 -3.79 5.28 10.15
CA GLU A 98 -3.85 6.65 10.67
C GLU A 98 -3.44 7.74 9.66
N CYS A 99 -2.66 7.38 8.64
CA CYS A 99 -2.24 8.31 7.58
C CYS A 99 -3.28 8.45 6.46
N LEU A 100 -4.35 7.65 6.48
CA LEU A 100 -5.33 7.54 5.41
C LEU A 100 -6.70 8.07 5.87
N GLY A 101 -7.50 8.54 4.92
CA GLY A 101 -8.85 8.99 5.20
C GLY A 101 -9.77 7.86 5.65
N ALA A 102 -10.84 8.22 6.37
CA ALA A 102 -11.86 7.26 6.79
C ALA A 102 -12.42 6.47 5.59
N GLY A 103 -12.66 5.17 5.80
CA GLY A 103 -13.12 4.25 4.74
C GLY A 103 -12.03 3.74 3.80
N SER A 104 -10.77 4.10 4.04
CA SER A 104 -9.62 3.52 3.34
C SER A 104 -9.43 2.04 3.67
N ARG A 105 -8.74 1.33 2.78
CA ARG A 105 -8.44 -0.10 2.90
C ARG A 105 -7.01 -0.39 2.48
N ILE A 106 -6.31 -1.19 3.28
CA ILE A 106 -5.01 -1.77 2.93
C ILE A 106 -5.20 -3.28 2.82
N VAL A 107 -4.82 -3.85 1.69
CA VAL A 107 -4.84 -5.30 1.44
C VAL A 107 -3.40 -5.77 1.33
N ILE A 108 -3.04 -6.79 2.09
CA ILE A 108 -1.68 -7.32 2.14
C ILE A 108 -1.73 -8.78 1.77
N THR A 109 -0.90 -9.20 0.83
CA THR A 109 -0.64 -10.62 0.62
C THR A 109 0.73 -10.98 1.16
N SER A 110 0.78 -12.07 1.91
CA SER A 110 2.03 -12.67 2.35
C SER A 110 1.95 -14.19 2.22
N ARG A 111 3.12 -14.82 2.13
CA ARG A 111 3.24 -16.28 2.24
C ARG A 111 3.38 -16.74 3.69
N ASP A 112 3.64 -15.81 4.60
CA ASP A 112 3.85 -16.04 6.02
C ASP A 112 2.80 -15.27 6.83
N VAL A 113 1.97 -16.02 7.55
CA VAL A 113 0.91 -15.46 8.40
C VAL A 113 1.48 -14.68 9.59
N HIS A 114 2.70 -14.98 10.04
CA HIS A 114 3.33 -14.26 11.14
C HIS A 114 3.59 -12.80 10.77
N ILE A 115 3.99 -12.53 9.53
CA ILE A 115 4.15 -11.17 9.01
C ILE A 115 2.83 -10.41 9.10
N LEU A 116 1.70 -11.03 8.72
CA LEU A 116 0.39 -10.37 8.80
C LEU A 116 0.00 -10.05 10.25
N LYS A 117 0.34 -10.94 11.20
CA LYS A 117 0.09 -10.71 12.63
C LYS A 117 0.95 -9.57 13.19
N GLU A 118 2.24 -9.51 12.83
CA GLU A 118 3.13 -8.41 13.20
C GLU A 118 2.67 -7.06 12.60
N TYR A 119 1.99 -7.10 11.47
CA TYR A 119 1.40 -5.91 10.85
C TYR A 119 0.10 -5.47 11.53
N GLU A 120 -0.37 -6.19 12.55
CA GLU A 120 -1.59 -5.91 13.31
C GLU A 120 -2.82 -5.71 12.40
N VAL A 121 -2.95 -6.55 11.36
CA VAL A 121 -4.06 -6.43 10.40
C VAL A 121 -5.41 -6.72 11.06
N ASP A 122 -6.45 -6.03 10.60
CA ASP A 122 -7.82 -6.19 11.12
C ASP A 122 -8.40 -7.60 10.88
N GLU A 123 -8.05 -8.23 9.76
CA GLU A 123 -8.57 -9.54 9.35
C GLU A 123 -7.52 -10.32 8.52
N ILE A 124 -7.48 -11.65 8.72
CA ILE A 124 -6.67 -12.58 7.93
C ILE A 124 -7.58 -13.60 7.25
N VAL A 125 -7.51 -13.65 5.92
CA VAL A 125 -8.27 -14.59 5.08
C VAL A 125 -7.31 -15.63 4.50
N ASN A 126 -7.60 -16.92 4.70
CA ASN A 126 -6.79 -18.05 4.24
C ASN A 126 -7.36 -18.71 2.98
#